data_AF-A0A259MGV4-F1
#
_entry.id   AF-A0A259MGV4-F1
#
_cell.length_a   1.000
_cell.length_b   1.000
_cell.length_c   1.000
_cell.angle_alpha   90.00
_cell.angle_beta   90.00
_cell.angle_gamma   90.00
#
_symmetry.space_group_name_H-M   'P 1'
#
loop_
_entity.id
_entity.type
_entity.pdbx_description
1 polymer ?
#
loop_
_entity_poly.entity_id
_entity_poly.type
_entity_poly.pdbx_seq_one_letter_code
_entity_poly.pdbx_strand_id
1 'polypeptide(L)'
;MTEPRPADDDLARAKLLAVIDAAQLVLDEARALLGVADAGHAAAVPAIEPAWSPEWGTLQQATSILQRSAETSVKIIRRNGLGTFRDGRWRVCLARCRAYCEGRPYPPMAGAGLR
;
A
#
# COMPACT_ATOMS: atom_id res chain seq x y z
N MET A 1 50.39 5.68 -28.95
CA MET A 1 49.73 5.46 -27.65
C MET A 1 49.54 6.83 -27.04
N THR A 2 48.33 7.36 -27.09
CA THR A 2 48.05 8.75 -26.68
C THR A 2 47.40 8.67 -25.31
N GLU A 3 48.10 9.14 -24.27
CA GLU A 3 47.53 9.23 -22.92
C GLU A 3 46.32 10.18 -22.94
N PRO A 4 45.20 9.83 -22.28
CA PRO A 4 44.08 10.75 -22.14
C PRO A 4 44.52 11.99 -21.36
N ARG A 5 44.15 13.18 -21.86
CA ARG A 5 44.58 14.46 -21.29
C ARG A 5 43.77 14.74 -20.02
N PRO A 6 44.38 15.29 -18.95
CA PRO A 6 43.72 15.52 -17.66
C PRO A 6 42.47 16.43 -17.74
N ALA A 7 42.35 17.26 -18.78
CA ALA A 7 41.17 18.09 -19.02
C ALA A 7 39.89 17.29 -19.36
N ASP A 8 40.04 16.09 -19.95
CA ASP A 8 38.92 15.22 -20.26
C ASP A 8 38.37 14.54 -18.99
N ASP A 9 39.24 14.26 -18.02
CA ASP A 9 38.88 13.69 -16.72
C ASP A 9 38.16 14.73 -15.83
N ASP A 10 38.61 15.99 -15.85
CA ASP A 10 37.93 17.08 -15.14
C ASP A 10 36.55 17.35 -15.73
N LEU A 11 36.39 17.27 -17.05
CA LEU A 11 35.10 17.39 -17.71
C LEU A 11 34.18 16.21 -17.39
N ALA A 12 34.71 14.98 -17.35
CA ALA A 12 33.95 13.81 -16.95
C ALA A 12 33.50 13.90 -15.49
N ARG A 13 34.37 14.37 -14.60
CA ARG A 13 34.07 14.61 -13.19
C ARG A 13 33.00 15.70 -13.01
N ALA A 14 33.10 16.80 -13.73
CA ALA A 14 32.10 17.86 -13.70
C ALA A 14 30.71 17.37 -14.16
N LYS A 15 30.66 16.54 -15.20
CA LYS A 15 29.42 15.92 -15.67
C LYS A 15 28.83 14.97 -14.64
N LEU A 16 29.66 14.16 -13.97
CA LEU A 16 29.21 13.26 -12.91
C LEU A 16 28.63 14.03 -11.72
N LEU A 17 29.27 15.12 -11.30
CA LEU A 17 28.75 15.97 -10.23
C LEU A 17 27.41 16.60 -10.61
N ALA A 18 27.27 17.11 -11.83
CA ALA A 18 26.00 17.67 -12.31
C ALA A 18 24.86 16.62 -12.33
N VAL A 19 25.17 15.36 -12.66
CA VAL A 19 24.18 14.26 -12.60
C VAL A 19 23.80 13.94 -11.15
N ILE A 20 24.75 13.95 -10.22
CA ILE A 20 24.50 13.73 -8.79
C ILE A 20 23.62 14.84 -8.23
N ASP A 21 23.91 16.11 -8.55
CA ASP A 21 23.12 17.25 -8.10
C ASP A 21 21.68 17.20 -8.64
N ALA A 22 21.51 16.86 -9.93
CA ALA A 22 20.19 16.67 -10.52
C ALA A 22 19.42 15.50 -9.88
N ALA A 23 20.10 14.39 -9.59
CA ALA A 23 19.50 13.25 -8.90
C ALA A 23 19.08 13.61 -7.46
N GLN A 24 19.87 14.43 -6.78
CA GLN A 24 19.56 14.91 -5.44
C GLN A 24 18.32 15.81 -5.44
N LEU A 25 18.20 16.71 -6.43
CA LEU A 25 17.01 17.55 -6.60
C LEU A 25 15.74 16.72 -6.79
N VAL A 26 15.79 15.70 -7.65
CA VAL A 26 14.67 14.77 -7.88
C VAL A 26 14.32 14.01 -6.59
N LEU A 27 15.33 13.62 -5.81
CA LEU A 27 15.12 12.92 -4.55
C LEU A 27 14.48 13.82 -3.50
N ASP A 28 14.86 15.09 -3.45
CA ASP A 28 14.31 16.07 -2.49
C ASP A 28 12.87 16.47 -2.87
N GLU A 29 12.56 16.60 -4.16
CA GLU A 29 11.17 16.76 -4.63
C GLU A 29 10.32 15.52 -4.29
N ALA A 30 10.86 14.31 -4.50
CA ALA A 30 10.18 13.08 -4.13
C ALA A 30 9.95 12.99 -2.61
N ARG A 31 10.91 13.38 -1.79
CA ARG A 31 10.77 13.43 -0.32
C ARG A 31 9.71 14.43 0.13
N ALA A 32 9.66 15.60 -0.49
CA ALA A 32 8.65 16.62 -0.22
C ALA A 32 7.23 16.12 -0.56
N LEU A 33 7.08 15.42 -1.69
CA LEU A 33 5.80 14.80 -2.09
C LEU A 33 5.41 13.63 -1.19
N LEU A 34 6.38 12.85 -0.71
CA LEU A 34 6.15 11.69 0.14
C LEU A 34 6.03 12.04 1.64
N GLY A 35 6.11 13.32 2.01
CA GLY A 35 6.00 13.77 3.39
C GLY A 35 7.13 13.25 4.29
N VAL A 36 8.27 12.84 3.71
CA VAL A 36 9.44 12.40 4.46
C VAL A 36 10.21 13.65 4.86
N ALA A 37 9.70 14.33 5.88
CA ALA A 37 10.44 15.41 6.53
C ALA A 37 11.68 14.81 7.19
N ASP A 38 12.83 15.42 6.93
CA ASP A 38 14.11 15.09 7.52
C ASP A 38 13.99 15.05 9.06
N ALA A 39 14.69 14.11 9.68
CA ALA A 39 14.61 13.83 11.11
C ALA A 39 15.15 15.01 11.96
N GLY A 40 14.32 16.00 12.20
CA GLY A 40 14.63 17.18 13.03
C GLY A 40 13.42 18.01 13.43
N HIS A 41 12.26 17.74 12.86
CA HIS A 41 11.00 18.32 13.31
C HIS A 41 9.95 17.23 13.32
N ALA A 42 9.46 16.90 14.52
CA ALA A 42 8.21 16.19 14.71
C ALA A 42 7.06 17.08 14.23
N ALA A 43 6.99 17.33 12.93
CA ALA A 43 5.75 17.71 12.31
C ALA A 43 4.89 16.46 12.39
N ALA A 44 3.95 16.47 13.34
CA ALA A 44 2.87 15.52 13.36
C ALA A 44 2.19 15.61 11.99
N VAL A 45 2.58 14.73 11.06
CA VAL A 45 1.80 14.45 9.87
C VAL A 45 0.43 14.13 10.44
N PRO A 46 -0.62 14.93 10.16
CA PRO A 46 -1.96 14.52 10.54
C PRO A 46 -2.12 13.16 9.88
N ALA A 47 -2.23 12.11 10.68
CA ALA A 47 -2.47 10.78 10.17
C ALA A 47 -3.66 10.93 9.24
N ILE A 48 -3.42 10.80 7.93
CA ILE A 48 -4.50 10.64 6.98
C ILE A 48 -5.09 9.32 7.42
N GLU A 49 -6.11 9.36 8.27
CA GLU A 49 -6.85 8.16 8.62
C GLU A 49 -7.19 7.54 7.27
N PRO A 50 -6.84 6.26 7.04
CA PRO A 50 -7.22 5.63 5.79
C PRO A 50 -8.73 5.82 5.69
N ALA A 51 -9.17 6.57 4.67
CA ALA A 51 -10.57 6.98 4.49
C ALA A 51 -11.54 5.79 4.46
N TRP A 52 -10.99 4.57 4.43
CA TRP A 52 -11.68 3.32 4.59
C TRP A 52 -10.88 2.34 5.47
N SER A 53 -11.44 2.01 6.64
CA SER A 53 -10.97 0.89 7.46
C SER A 53 -11.84 -0.35 7.20
N PRO A 54 -11.28 -1.49 6.78
CA PRO A 54 -12.05 -2.71 6.58
C PRO A 54 -12.69 -3.16 7.90
N GLU A 55 -14.02 -3.19 7.93
CA GLU A 55 -14.76 -3.82 9.02
C GLU A 55 -14.52 -5.34 8.96
N TRP A 56 -13.65 -5.84 9.83
CA TRP A 56 -13.35 -7.26 9.95
C TRP A 56 -14.30 -7.91 10.96
N GLY A 57 -14.91 -9.02 10.55
CA GLY A 57 -15.82 -9.81 11.37
C GLY A 57 -15.57 -11.31 11.31
N THR A 58 -16.41 -12.04 12.03
CA THR A 58 -16.39 -13.49 12.12
C THR A 58 -17.18 -14.14 10.97
N LEU A 59 -17.03 -15.47 10.83
CA LEU A 59 -17.88 -16.24 9.91
C LEU A 59 -19.38 -16.05 10.23
N GLN A 60 -19.75 -16.00 11.52
CA GLN A 60 -21.15 -15.85 11.93
C GLN A 60 -21.75 -14.53 11.43
N GLN A 61 -21.02 -13.42 11.57
CA GLN A 61 -21.44 -12.11 11.06
C GLN A 61 -21.55 -12.12 9.54
N ALA A 62 -20.58 -12.72 8.85
CA ALA A 62 -20.62 -12.87 7.40
C ALA A 62 -21.82 -13.72 6.93
N THR A 63 -22.12 -14.82 7.62
CA THR A 63 -23.28 -15.68 7.35
C THR A 63 -24.60 -14.93 7.53
N SER A 64 -24.69 -14.05 8.53
CA SER A 64 -25.86 -13.17 8.71
C SER A 64 -26.03 -12.18 7.56
N ILE A 65 -24.94 -11.59 7.05
CA ILE A 65 -25.00 -10.68 5.89
C ILE A 65 -25.37 -11.44 4.61
N LEU A 66 -24.74 -12.60 4.38
CA LEU A 66 -24.95 -13.40 3.18
C LEU A 66 -26.34 -14.07 3.16
N GLN A 67 -27.00 -14.21 4.32
CA GLN A 67 -28.30 -14.88 4.47
C GLN A 67 -28.26 -16.32 3.91
N ARG A 68 -27.15 -17.03 4.16
CA ARG A 68 -26.92 -18.42 3.71
C ARG A 68 -26.54 -19.32 4.87
N SER A 69 -26.45 -20.63 4.64
CA SER A 69 -25.84 -21.55 5.61
C SER A 69 -24.35 -21.25 5.81
N ALA A 70 -23.78 -21.67 6.94
CA ALA A 70 -22.36 -21.49 7.23
C ALA A 70 -21.47 -22.13 6.15
N GLU A 71 -21.80 -23.34 5.69
CA GLU A 71 -21.06 -24.04 4.64
C GLU A 71 -21.07 -23.28 3.31
N THR A 72 -22.23 -22.78 2.90
CA THR A 72 -22.37 -21.98 1.68
C THR A 72 -21.62 -20.66 1.82
N SER A 73 -21.70 -20.02 3.00
CA SER A 73 -20.98 -18.79 3.31
C SER A 73 -19.47 -18.98 3.18
N VAL A 74 -18.91 -20.07 3.72
CA VAL A 74 -17.49 -20.41 3.59
C VAL A 74 -17.08 -20.54 2.13
N LYS A 75 -17.89 -21.23 1.31
CA LYS A 75 -17.62 -21.37 -0.14
C LYS A 75 -17.59 -20.01 -0.84
N ILE A 76 -18.55 -19.14 -0.55
CA ILE A 76 -18.63 -17.79 -1.12
C ILE A 76 -17.43 -16.95 -0.69
N ILE A 77 -17.10 -16.95 0.60
CA ILE A 77 -15.98 -16.18 1.18
C ILE A 77 -14.66 -16.57 0.53
N ARG A 78 -14.38 -17.88 0.41
CA ARG A 78 -13.15 -18.37 -0.23
C ARG A 78 -13.10 -18.01 -1.71
N ARG A 79 -14.18 -18.30 -2.44
CA ARG A 79 -14.23 -18.10 -3.90
C ARG A 79 -14.05 -16.64 -4.31
N ASN A 80 -14.59 -15.71 -3.52
CA ASN A 80 -14.60 -14.29 -3.83
C ASN A 80 -13.55 -13.47 -3.07
N GLY A 81 -12.69 -14.13 -2.29
CA GLY A 81 -11.67 -13.46 -1.48
C GLY A 81 -12.25 -12.47 -0.47
N LEU A 82 -13.41 -12.77 0.12
CA LEU A 82 -14.09 -11.87 1.07
C LEU A 82 -13.46 -11.94 2.47
N GLY A 83 -12.57 -12.89 2.72
CA GLY A 83 -11.96 -13.12 4.01
C GLY A 83 -10.83 -14.14 3.95
N THR A 84 -10.14 -14.28 5.07
CA THR A 84 -9.05 -15.24 5.25
C THR A 84 -9.31 -16.10 6.48
N PHE A 85 -8.79 -17.32 6.47
CA PHE A 85 -8.80 -18.21 7.62
C PHE A 85 -7.39 -18.22 8.22
N ARG A 86 -7.26 -17.77 9.47
CA ARG A 86 -5.98 -17.72 10.21
C ARG A 86 -6.22 -18.17 11.65
N ASP A 87 -5.27 -18.92 12.20
CA ASP A 87 -5.27 -19.37 13.61
C ASP A 87 -6.57 -20.07 14.03
N GLY A 88 -7.11 -20.90 13.13
CA GLY A 88 -8.35 -21.64 13.37
C GLY A 88 -9.63 -20.78 13.31
N ARG A 89 -9.54 -19.51 12.90
CA ARG A 89 -10.67 -18.56 12.89
C ARG A 89 -10.80 -17.87 11.53
N TRP A 90 -12.04 -17.58 11.16
CA TRP A 90 -12.36 -16.75 10.00
C TRP A 90 -12.24 -15.27 10.36
N ARG A 91 -11.47 -14.53 9.56
CA ARG A 91 -11.53 -13.07 9.47
C ARG A 91 -12.11 -12.68 8.13
N VAL A 92 -13.30 -12.09 8.13
CA VAL A 92 -14.06 -11.76 6.93
C VAL A 92 -14.24 -10.24 6.84
N CYS A 93 -14.03 -9.67 5.67
CA CYS A 93 -14.31 -8.26 5.42
C CYS A 93 -15.83 -8.10 5.18
N LEU A 94 -16.53 -7.59 6.20
CA LEU A 94 -17.99 -7.48 6.18
C LEU A 94 -18.47 -6.52 5.09
N ALA A 95 -17.72 -5.45 4.81
CA ALA A 95 -18.00 -4.54 3.71
C ALA A 95 -17.98 -5.23 2.34
N ARG A 96 -17.07 -6.18 2.10
CA ARG A 96 -17.04 -6.97 0.86
C ARG A 96 -18.18 -7.98 0.80
N CYS A 97 -18.61 -8.54 1.93
CA CYS A 97 -19.81 -9.37 1.98
C CYS A 97 -21.07 -8.58 1.60
N ARG A 98 -21.24 -7.35 2.09
CA ARG A 98 -22.35 -6.47 1.69
C ARG A 98 -22.27 -6.14 0.20
N ALA A 99 -21.08 -5.75 -0.29
CA ALA A 99 -20.88 -5.47 -1.71
C ALA A 99 -21.19 -6.68 -2.61
N TYR A 100 -20.86 -7.90 -2.18
CA TYR A 100 -21.24 -9.14 -2.88
C TYR A 100 -22.75 -9.30 -2.99
N CYS A 101 -23.48 -9.11 -1.88
CA CYS A 101 -24.94 -9.18 -1.87
C CYS A 101 -25.59 -8.08 -2.72
N GLU A 102 -25.00 -6.89 -2.75
CA GLU A 102 -25.47 -5.73 -3.50
C GLU A 102 -25.04 -5.74 -4.98
N GLY A 103 -24.21 -6.70 -5.40
CA GLY A 103 -23.66 -6.75 -6.76
C GLY A 103 -22.72 -5.58 -7.08
N ARG A 104 -22.12 -4.96 -6.06
CA ARG A 104 -21.24 -3.79 -6.19
C ARG A 104 -19.77 -4.20 -6.26
N PRO A 105 -18.91 -3.36 -6.85
CA PRO A 105 -17.46 -3.56 -6.79
C PRO A 105 -16.98 -3.71 -5.34
N TYR A 106 -16.04 -4.63 -5.13
CA TYR A 106 -15.50 -4.84 -3.79
C TYR A 106 -14.63 -3.66 -3.37
N PRO A 107 -14.82 -3.12 -2.15
CA PRO A 107 -13.88 -2.16 -1.62
C PRO A 107 -12.48 -2.79 -1.49
N PRO A 108 -11.40 -1.97 -1.58
CA PRO A 108 -10.02 -2.45 -1.42
C PRO A 108 -9.85 -3.14 -0.07
N MET A 109 -8.85 -4.00 0.15
CA MET A 109 -8.54 -4.47 1.50
C MET A 109 -7.37 -3.67 2.04
N ALA A 110 -7.63 -2.63 2.86
CA ALA A 110 -6.57 -1.91 3.55
C ALA A 110 -5.82 -2.87 4.47
N GLY A 111 -4.49 -2.91 4.32
CA GLY A 111 -3.59 -3.86 5.00
C GLY A 111 -2.68 -4.67 4.09
N ALA A 112 -2.74 -4.51 2.76
CA ALA A 112 -1.80 -5.16 1.82
C ALA A 112 -0.53 -4.35 1.52
N GLY A 113 -0.41 -3.12 2.03
CA GLY A 113 0.77 -2.28 1.84
C GLY A 113 0.99 -1.43 3.09
N LEU A 114 2.06 -1.74 3.80
CA LEU A 114 2.83 -0.94 4.78
C LEU A 114 3.63 -1.97 5.60
N ARG A 115 4.68 -2.47 4.97
CA ARG A 115 5.89 -2.99 5.62
C ARG A 115 7.06 -2.26 5.02
#